data_AF-C1LC22-F1
#
_entry.id   AF-C1LC22-F1
#
_cell.length_a   1.000
_cell.length_b   1.000
_cell.length_c   1.000
_cell.angle_alpha   90.00
_cell.angle_beta   90.00
_cell.angle_gamma   90.00
#
_symmetry.space_group_name_H-M   'P 1'
#
loop_
_entity.id
_entity.type
_entity.pdbx_description
1 polymer ?
#
loop_
_entity_poly.entity_id
_entity_poly.type
_entity_poly.pdbx_seq_one_letter_code
_entity_poly.pdbx_strand_id
1 'polypeptide(L)'
;MESGARGAEVIVSGKIKGQRAKAMKFCDGLMIHSGDPVNYYVDKAVRHVQLPQGILGIKVKIMMDHDSSGKKGPRKPLPDTVTILAAKEEVLPTAPYSENKM
;
A
#
# COMPACT_ATOMS: atom_id res chain seq x y z
N MET A 1 7.30 7.79 -4.92
CA MET A 1 7.40 6.93 -3.72
C MET A 1 7.80 7.67 -2.45
N GLU A 2 8.49 8.81 -2.55
CA GLU A 2 9.01 9.59 -1.41
C GLU A 2 7.97 9.90 -0.31
N SER A 3 6.69 10.01 -0.66
CA SER A 3 5.59 10.21 0.31
C SER A 3 5.26 8.99 1.18
N GLY A 4 6.00 7.88 1.07
CA GLY A 4 5.82 6.68 1.88
C GLY A 4 4.70 5.74 1.42
N ALA A 5 4.33 5.79 0.13
CA ALA A 5 3.42 4.82 -0.45
C ALA A 5 4.16 3.50 -0.75
N ARG A 6 3.52 2.37 -0.49
CA ARG A 6 4.10 1.03 -0.71
C ARG A 6 4.18 0.67 -2.20
N GLY A 7 3.32 1.27 -3.01
CA GLY A 7 3.42 1.22 -4.46
C GLY A 7 2.42 2.15 -5.16
N ALA A 8 2.66 2.38 -6.45
CA ALA A 8 1.82 3.21 -7.29
C ALA A 8 1.70 2.63 -8.71
N GLU A 9 0.49 2.70 -9.27
CA GLU A 9 0.19 2.34 -10.66
C GLU A 9 -0.47 3.55 -11.33
N VAL A 10 0.21 4.14 -12.31
CA VAL A 10 -0.31 5.25 -13.13
C VAL A 10 -0.51 4.78 -14.55
N ILE A 11 -1.74 4.86 -15.03
CA ILE A 11 -2.11 4.54 -16.40
C ILE A 11 -2.55 5.83 -17.09
N VAL A 12 -1.83 6.19 -18.15
CA VAL A 12 -2.20 7.27 -19.05
C VAL A 12 -2.72 6.67 -20.34
N SER A 13 -3.99 6.91 -20.67
CA SER A 13 -4.66 6.40 -21.85
C SER A 13 -5.12 7.52 -22.78
N GLY A 14 -5.04 7.28 -24.08
CA GLY A 14 -5.56 8.17 -25.12
C GLY A 14 -4.58 8.34 -26.28
N LYS A 15 -4.72 9.44 -27.02
CA LYS A 15 -3.88 9.73 -28.20
C LYS A 15 -2.56 10.36 -27.76
N ILE A 16 -1.57 9.53 -27.41
CA ILE A 16 -0.28 10.00 -26.85
C ILE A 16 0.79 10.17 -27.95
N LYS A 17 0.93 9.17 -28.82
CA LYS A 17 1.89 9.18 -29.96
C LYS A 17 1.19 8.70 -31.22
N GLY A 18 0.41 9.60 -31.83
CA GLY A 18 -0.29 9.39 -33.09
C GLY A 18 -1.82 9.38 -32.98
N GLN A 19 -2.49 9.09 -34.09
CA GLN A 19 -3.96 9.16 -34.18
C GLN A 19 -4.68 8.03 -33.43
N ARG A 20 -4.01 6.91 -33.18
CA ARG A 20 -4.57 5.76 -32.47
C ARG A 20 -4.37 5.87 -30.96
N ALA A 21 -5.40 5.53 -30.20
CA ALA A 21 -5.31 5.48 -28.74
C ALA A 21 -4.30 4.40 -28.29
N LYS A 22 -3.48 4.74 -27.30
CA LYS A 22 -2.54 3.86 -26.61
C LYS A 22 -2.68 4.06 -25.10
N ALA A 23 -2.30 3.06 -24.32
CA ALA A 23 -2.23 3.15 -22.87
C ALA A 23 -0.80 2.90 -22.42
N MET A 24 -0.22 3.84 -21.69
CA MET A 24 1.07 3.70 -21.05
C MET A 24 0.82 3.42 -19.57
N LYS A 25 1.32 2.29 -19.09
CA LYS A 25 1.18 1.86 -17.70
C LYS A 25 2.55 1.96 -17.03
N PHE A 26 2.61 2.78 -16.00
CA PHE A 26 3.77 2.96 -15.14
C PHE A 26 3.44 2.30 -13.80
N CYS A 27 4.21 1.31 -13.40
CA CYS A 27 4.06 0.64 -12.11
C CYS A 27 5.36 0.72 -11.36
N ASP A 28 5.26 1.00 -10.07
CA ASP A 28 6.40 1.00 -9.18
C ASP A 28 5.97 0.48 -7.80
N GLY A 29 6.77 -0.40 -7.21
CA GLY A 29 6.48 -1.03 -5.91
C GLY A 29 5.42 -2.13 -5.95
N LEU A 30 4.84 -2.41 -4.78
CA LEU A 30 3.81 -3.45 -4.62
C LEU A 30 2.42 -2.88 -4.92
N MET A 31 1.62 -3.61 -5.69
CA MET A 31 0.23 -3.25 -5.97
C MET A 31 -0.64 -4.51 -5.94
N ILE A 32 -1.67 -4.49 -5.10
CA ILE A 32 -2.67 -5.57 -5.02
C ILE A 32 -3.87 -5.26 -5.93
N HIS A 33 -4.40 -6.30 -6.58
CA HIS A 33 -5.52 -6.18 -7.52
C HIS A 33 -6.78 -6.92 -7.08
N SER A 34 -6.67 -7.90 -6.19
CA SER A 34 -7.75 -8.80 -5.78
C SER A 34 -7.97 -8.83 -4.26
N GLY A 35 -9.16 -9.26 -3.86
CA GLY A 35 -9.57 -9.41 -2.46
C GLY A 35 -10.11 -8.12 -1.83
N ASP A 36 -10.65 -8.26 -0.62
CA ASP A 36 -11.13 -7.13 0.18
C ASP A 36 -10.04 -6.09 0.55
N PRO A 37 -8.76 -6.46 0.76
CA PRO A 37 -7.68 -5.49 1.00
C PRO A 37 -7.60 -4.33 0.01
N VAL A 38 -8.00 -4.55 -1.24
CA VAL A 38 -8.00 -3.51 -2.27
C VAL A 38 -8.89 -2.32 -1.89
N ASN A 39 -9.99 -2.54 -1.17
CA ASN A 39 -10.95 -1.48 -0.85
C ASN A 39 -10.42 -0.46 0.16
N TYR A 40 -9.49 -0.87 1.04
CA TYR A 40 -8.95 -0.02 2.11
C TYR A 40 -7.46 0.28 1.97
N TYR A 41 -6.70 -0.53 1.23
CA TYR A 41 -5.29 -0.26 0.95
C TYR A 41 -5.05 0.53 -0.34
N VAL A 42 -5.95 0.44 -1.33
CA VAL A 42 -5.70 1.03 -2.65
C VAL A 42 -6.67 2.17 -2.90
N ASP A 43 -6.15 3.40 -2.87
CA ASP A 43 -6.89 4.56 -3.33
C ASP A 43 -6.78 4.68 -4.86
N LYS A 44 -7.89 4.99 -5.52
CA LYS A 44 -8.00 5.02 -6.98
C LYS A 44 -8.66 6.32 -7.42
N ALA A 45 -7.97 7.06 -8.28
CA ALA A 45 -8.50 8.27 -8.89
C ALA A 45 -8.47 8.16 -10.43
N VAL A 46 -9.56 8.57 -11.07
CA VAL A 46 -9.64 8.68 -12.54
C VAL A 46 -9.97 10.12 -12.89
N ARG A 47 -9.17 10.73 -13.77
CA ARG A 47 -9.37 12.09 -14.26
C ARG A 47 -9.16 12.17 -15.76
N HIS A 48 -9.75 13.20 -16.36
CA HIS A 48 -9.67 13.48 -17.78
C HIS A 48 -8.93 14.79 -17.97
N VAL A 49 -8.04 14.84 -18.95
CA VAL A 49 -7.30 16.05 -19.33
C VAL A 49 -7.60 16.34 -20.79
N GLN A 50 -8.08 17.55 -21.07
CA GLN A 50 -8.35 17.99 -22.43
C GLN A 50 -7.06 18.53 -23.05
N LEU A 51 -6.66 17.97 -24.18
CA LEU A 51 -5.58 18.45 -25.03
C LEU A 51 -6.12 18.78 -26.42
N PRO A 52 -5.40 19.56 -27.24
CA PRO A 52 -5.82 19.87 -28.61
C PRO A 52 -6.05 18.62 -29.49
N GLN A 53 -5.33 17.52 -29.23
CA GLN A 53 -5.49 16.26 -29.96
C GLN A 53 -6.70 15.41 -29.51
N GLY A 54 -7.35 15.79 -28.40
CA GLY A 54 -8.46 15.08 -27.78
C GLY A 54 -8.31 14.96 -26.26
N ILE A 55 -9.11 14.09 -25.64
CA ILE A 55 -9.09 13.87 -24.19
C ILE A 55 -8.15 12.71 -23.85
N LEU A 56 -7.26 12.91 -22.87
CA LEU A 56 -6.49 11.85 -22.23
C LEU A 56 -7.18 11.42 -20.93
N GLY A 57 -7.18 10.13 -20.66
CA GLY A 57 -7.57 9.55 -19.37
C GLY A 57 -6.34 9.29 -18.52
N ILE A 58 -6.37 9.73 -17.27
CA ILE A 58 -5.35 9.43 -16.27
C ILE A 58 -6.03 8.62 -15.17
N LYS A 59 -5.53 7.41 -14.92
CA LYS A 59 -5.94 6.56 -13.80
C LYS A 59 -4.74 6.36 -12.90
N VAL A 60 -4.85 6.81 -11.66
CA VAL A 60 -3.85 6.64 -10.62
C VAL A 60 -4.38 5.68 -9.58
N LYS A 61 -3.56 4.71 -9.19
CA LYS A 61 -3.79 3.86 -8.02
C LYS A 61 -2.59 3.98 -7.09
N ILE A 62 -2.86 4.20 -5.81
CA ILE A 62 -1.82 4.31 -4.78
C ILE A 62 -2.10 3.26 -3.73
N MET A 63 -1.14 2.37 -3.49
CA MET A 63 -1.18 1.43 -2.39
C MET A 63 -0.61 2.11 -1.15
N MET A 64 -1.47 2.35 -0.17
CA MET A 64 -1.10 2.91 1.13
C MET A 64 -0.25 1.92 1.93
N ASP A 65 0.57 2.44 2.82
CA ASP A 65 1.28 1.60 3.79
C ASP A 65 0.39 1.28 4.99
N HIS A 66 0.70 0.19 5.70
CA HIS A 66 -0.01 -0.17 6.92
C HIS A 66 0.42 0.75 8.06
N ASP A 67 -0.55 1.35 8.76
CA ASP A 67 -0.29 2.19 9.92
C ASP A 67 -1.20 1.77 11.08
N SER A 68 -0.61 1.31 12.17
CA SER A 68 -1.33 0.90 13.39
C SER A 68 -2.11 2.04 14.03
N SER A 69 -1.68 3.28 13.80
CA SER A 69 -2.35 4.50 14.28
C SER A 69 -3.50 4.95 13.37
N GLY A 70 -3.55 4.46 12.13
CA GLY A 70 -4.61 4.77 11.16
C GLY A 70 -4.60 6.20 10.62
N LYS A 71 -3.48 6.94 10.70
CA LYS A 71 -3.42 8.33 10.24
C LYS A 71 -3.15 8.43 8.74
N LYS A 72 -2.25 7.60 8.23
CA LYS A 72 -1.81 7.63 6.82
C LYS A 72 -2.27 6.44 5.98
N GLY A 73 -2.82 5.41 6.64
CA GLY A 73 -3.20 4.17 5.98
C GLY A 73 -4.15 3.35 6.83
N PRO A 74 -4.56 2.17 6.34
CA PRO A 74 -5.49 1.32 7.04
C PRO A 74 -4.87 0.74 8.31
N ARG A 75 -5.69 0.67 9.38
CA ARG A 75 -5.30 0.08 10.66
C ARG A 75 -5.19 -1.45 10.61
N LYS A 76 -5.99 -2.09 9.75
CA LYS A 76 -6.01 -3.55 9.61
C LYS A 76 -4.79 -3.99 8.80
N PRO A 77 -3.92 -4.86 9.32
CA PRO A 77 -2.81 -5.40 8.55
C PRO A 77 -3.33 -6.23 7.37
N LEU A 78 -2.47 -6.45 6.38
CA LEU A 78 -2.77 -7.39 5.31
C LEU A 78 -2.99 -8.79 5.91
N PRO A 79 -3.97 -9.56 5.41
CA PRO A 79 -4.33 -10.86 5.98
C PRO A 79 -3.17 -11.86 5.94
N ASP A 80 -2.27 -11.71 4.98
CA ASP A 80 -1.13 -12.62 4.77
C ASP A 80 0.11 -12.21 5.58
N THR A 81 0.10 -11.02 6.21
CA THR A 81 1.26 -10.51 6.95
C THR A 81 1.18 -10.93 8.42
N VAL A 82 2.02 -11.91 8.79
CA VAL A 82 2.16 -12.40 10.16
C VAL A 82 3.45 -11.83 10.77
N THR A 83 3.33 -11.10 11.88
CA THR A 83 4.49 -10.61 12.63
C THR A 83 4.84 -11.59 13.74
N ILE A 84 5.99 -12.25 13.61
CA ILE A 84 6.52 -13.15 14.63
C ILE A 84 7.38 -12.31 15.57
N LEU A 85 6.98 -12.25 16.84
CA LEU A 85 7.74 -11.54 17.87
C LEU A 85 8.91 -12.40 18.34
N ALA A 86 10.07 -11.79 18.57
CA ALA A 86 11.18 -12.48 19.20
C ALA A 86 10.82 -12.88 20.63
N ALA A 87 11.27 -14.06 21.05
CA ALA A 87 11.08 -14.50 22.43
C ALA A 87 11.74 -13.49 23.38
N LYS A 88 11.05 -13.20 24.49
CA LYS A 88 11.64 -12.40 25.55
C LYS A 88 12.82 -13.17 26.14
N GLU A 89 13.95 -12.50 26.33
CA GLU A 89 15.06 -13.08 27.07
C GLU A 89 14.62 -13.29 28.52
N GLU A 90 14.37 -14.56 28.88
CA GLU A 90 14.16 -14.97 30.26
C GLU A 90 15.51 -15.26 30.88
N VAL A 91 15.82 -14.57 31.97
CA VAL A 91 16.99 -14.90 32.79
C VAL A 91 16.68 -16.24 33.45
N LEU A 92 17.43 -17.28 33.09
CA LEU A 92 17.31 -18.58 33.73
C LEU A 92 17.58 -18.40 35.24
N PRO A 93 16.62 -18.73 36.12
CA PRO A 93 16.87 -18.62 37.55
C PRO A 93 17.96 -19.61 37.93
N THR A 94 19.07 -19.10 38.45
CA THR A 94 20.21 -19.93 38.89
C THR A 94 19.92 -20.69 40.19
N ALA A 95 18.93 -20.23 40.97
CA ALA A 95 18.51 -20.83 42.23
C ALA A 95 17.01 -20.57 42.47
N PRO A 96 16.32 -21.44 43.25
CA PRO A 96 14.94 -21.18 43.65
C PRO A 96 14.86 -19.95 44.55
N TYR A 97 13.97 -19.01 44.23
CA TYR A 97 13.67 -17.83 45.05
C TYR A 97 12.17 -17.78 45.37
N SER A 98 11.81 -17.24 46.53
CA SER A 98 10.42 -17.03 46.96
C SER A 98 10.07 -15.54 46.94
N GLU A 99 9.01 -15.18 46.20
CA GLU A 99 8.40 -13.85 46.25
C GLU A 99 7.17 -13.87 47.18
N ASN A 100 7.28 -13.25 48.35
CA ASN A 100 6.11 -12.98 49.20
C ASN A 100 5.47 -11.66 48.75
N LYS A 101 4.31 -11.75 48.10
CA LYS A 101 3.41 -10.60 47.95
C LYS A 101 2.71 -10.36 49.29
N MET A 102 2.91 -9.18 49.86
CA MET A 102 2.19 -8.69 51.03
C MET A 102 0.76 -8.27 50.66
#